data_AF-X5DNY9-F1
#
_entry.id   AF-X5DNY9-F1
#
_cell.length_a   1.000
_cell.length_b   1.000
_cell.length_c   1.000
_cell.angle_alpha   90.00
_cell.angle_beta   90.00
_cell.angle_gamma   90.00
#
_symmetry.space_group_name_H-M   'P 1'
#
loop_
_entity.id
_entity.type
_entity.pdbx_description
1 polymer ?
#
loop_
_entity_poly.entity_id
_entity_poly.type
_entity_poly.pdbx_seq_one_letter_code
_entity_poly.pdbx_strand_id
1 'polypeptide(L)'
;MRWGDMHAGLDFACPVGTPIYAPADGVVIQGKDRAQGSVNGFGSWIWLDCQESVGKDFIFGHVHHPGILVKAGDRVRAGQQIGVSGNEGRTTGPHVHAEVYGSPGKLGGKHQDPALYFAGATAPGGAKPPPSTGGSSMGTIFGVDVSYFQDGMSLKRAASEGIQFAIIRTTDGTFKDRCYRSHLDDAEGAGLVTAAYHYLRNPSEGTSIAQQVAASLSVMGDAKRPIWLDCENARGLSVEHIKEFKRRFNDAGVHVPGIYTYVPWWEGKVIGGEPDIDQHGLGHVWGAAYGTNPTGAPKSIYPGDNHRQWSYPLGNKKPSMWQFGSNATVAGFEVDINAFKGTKDQVRDLFYDTKAAKPSAPPSTKPKESTVSVNYAHLGLEQLAGSGHKDGEPTFTGWRIDDLITKGRENLRRYGSATVPQMLAIAHEQTFRAIIAEGKQS
;
A
#
# COMPACT_ATOMS: atom_id res chain seq x y z
N MET A 1 -26.87 2.45 -24.02
CA MET A 1 -27.25 2.43 -25.46
C MET A 1 -28.41 3.38 -25.71
N ARG A 2 -28.31 4.24 -26.73
CA ARG A 2 -29.43 4.89 -27.40
C ARG A 2 -29.14 4.88 -28.91
N TRP A 3 -30.07 4.30 -29.69
CA TRP A 3 -30.05 4.20 -31.16
C TRP A 3 -28.87 3.47 -31.84
N GLY A 4 -28.61 2.22 -31.43
CA GLY A 4 -27.98 1.24 -32.34
C GLY A 4 -26.48 1.37 -32.64
N ASP A 5 -25.82 2.45 -32.22
CA ASP A 5 -24.36 2.56 -32.20
C ASP A 5 -23.84 2.68 -30.76
N MET A 6 -22.70 2.04 -30.47
CA MET A 6 -22.05 2.12 -29.15
C MET A 6 -21.60 3.56 -28.87
N HIS A 7 -22.29 4.24 -27.96
CA HIS A 7 -21.85 5.51 -27.40
C HIS A 7 -20.66 5.25 -26.48
N ALA A 8 -19.44 5.47 -26.98
CA ALA A 8 -18.22 5.06 -26.28
C ALA A 8 -17.86 6.01 -25.13
N GLY A 9 -18.20 7.30 -25.23
CA GLY A 9 -17.90 8.30 -24.20
C GLY A 9 -18.95 8.49 -23.10
N LEU A 10 -18.56 9.25 -22.07
CA LEU A 10 -19.35 9.64 -20.91
C LEU A 10 -19.82 11.09 -21.05
N ASP A 11 -21.11 11.32 -20.84
CA ASP A 11 -21.71 12.66 -20.94
C ASP A 11 -21.92 13.31 -19.58
N PHE A 12 -21.42 14.52 -19.43
CA PHE A 12 -21.61 15.38 -18.26
C PHE A 12 -22.58 16.52 -18.60
N ALA A 13 -23.85 16.36 -18.23
CA ALA A 13 -24.84 17.42 -18.40
C ALA A 13 -24.41 18.69 -17.64
N CYS A 14 -24.29 19.81 -18.34
CA CYS A 14 -23.88 21.09 -17.75
C CYS A 14 -24.29 22.27 -18.64
N PRO A 15 -24.53 23.46 -18.08
CA PRO A 15 -24.81 24.65 -18.88
C PRO A 15 -23.67 24.97 -19.84
N VAL A 16 -23.98 25.57 -21.00
CA VAL A 16 -22.97 26.15 -21.91
C VAL A 16 -22.10 27.14 -21.15
N GLY A 17 -20.78 27.10 -21.37
CA GLY A 17 -19.83 27.97 -20.70
C GLY A 17 -19.22 27.38 -19.41
N THR A 18 -19.59 26.16 -19.01
CA THR A 18 -18.98 25.49 -17.86
C THR A 18 -17.51 25.19 -18.15
N PRO A 19 -16.56 25.59 -17.27
CA PRO A 19 -15.13 25.37 -17.50
C PRO A 19 -14.76 23.88 -17.68
N ILE A 20 -13.89 23.61 -18.66
CA ILE A 20 -13.27 22.31 -18.90
C ILE A 20 -11.79 22.42 -18.56
N TYR A 21 -11.28 21.48 -17.76
CA TYR A 21 -9.90 21.45 -17.28
C TYR A 21 -9.18 20.20 -17.78
N ALA A 22 -7.87 20.31 -18.01
CA ALA A 22 -7.02 19.18 -18.35
C ALA A 22 -6.96 18.19 -17.16
N PRO A 23 -7.30 16.91 -17.34
CA PRO A 23 -7.30 15.92 -16.24
C PRO A 23 -5.89 15.47 -15.85
N ALA A 24 -4.92 15.63 -16.74
CA ALA A 24 -3.52 15.25 -16.53
C ALA A 24 -2.59 16.19 -17.32
N ASP A 25 -1.30 16.12 -17.03
CA ASP A 25 -0.27 16.78 -17.83
C ASP A 25 -0.24 16.17 -19.24
N GLY A 26 -0.06 16.99 -20.28
CA GLY A 26 -0.07 16.48 -21.64
C GLY A 26 0.21 17.50 -22.72
N VAL A 27 0.07 17.06 -23.97
CA VAL A 27 0.19 17.89 -25.18
C VAL A 27 -1.14 17.91 -25.90
N VAL A 28 -1.57 19.10 -26.31
CA VAL A 28 -2.81 19.27 -27.08
C VAL A 28 -2.54 18.78 -28.51
N ILE A 29 -3.33 17.80 -28.97
CA ILE A 29 -3.25 17.28 -30.33
C ILE A 29 -4.17 18.08 -31.25
N GLN A 30 -5.37 18.43 -30.77
CA GLN A 30 -6.32 19.28 -31.50
C GLN A 30 -7.11 20.16 -30.54
N GLY A 31 -7.27 21.44 -30.88
CA GLY A 31 -8.07 22.41 -30.11
C GLY A 31 -8.65 23.50 -31.02
N LYS A 32 -8.45 24.77 -30.66
CA LYS A 32 -9.03 25.93 -31.37
C LYS A 32 -8.53 26.14 -32.80
N ASP A 33 -7.47 25.44 -33.19
CA ASP A 33 -6.89 25.45 -34.53
C ASP A 33 -7.75 24.71 -35.57
N ARG A 34 -8.75 23.93 -35.12
CA ARG A 34 -9.77 23.35 -36.00
C ARG A 34 -10.85 24.36 -36.34
N ALA A 35 -11.56 24.14 -37.45
CA ALA A 35 -12.79 24.89 -37.74
C ALA A 35 -13.94 24.42 -36.82
N GLN A 36 -14.84 25.35 -36.46
CA GLN A 36 -16.05 25.04 -35.70
C GLN A 36 -16.89 23.95 -36.41
N GLY A 37 -17.36 22.96 -35.65
CA GLY A 37 -18.20 21.89 -36.18
C GLY A 37 -17.47 20.88 -37.07
N SER A 38 -16.13 20.95 -37.18
CA SER A 38 -15.35 20.11 -38.09
C SER A 38 -15.18 18.64 -37.65
N VAL A 39 -15.76 18.24 -36.53
CA VAL A 39 -15.70 16.87 -36.02
C VAL A 39 -17.11 16.27 -36.06
N ASN A 40 -17.33 15.33 -36.98
CA ASN A 40 -18.62 14.68 -37.16
C ASN A 40 -19.10 14.05 -35.84
N GLY A 41 -20.34 14.31 -35.44
CA GLY A 41 -20.89 13.89 -34.16
C GLY A 41 -20.57 14.85 -33.02
N PHE A 42 -19.30 15.19 -32.79
CA PHE A 42 -18.83 15.97 -31.63
C PHE A 42 -19.04 17.49 -31.78
N GLY A 43 -19.19 17.99 -33.01
CA GLY A 43 -19.15 19.43 -33.27
C GLY A 43 -17.71 19.93 -33.16
N SER A 44 -17.40 20.62 -32.05
CA SER A 44 -16.04 21.03 -31.70
C SER A 44 -15.52 20.19 -30.53
N TRP A 45 -14.21 19.96 -30.50
CA TRP A 45 -13.57 19.14 -29.47
C TRP A 45 -12.22 19.69 -29.00
N ILE A 46 -11.73 19.12 -27.91
CA ILE A 46 -10.33 19.23 -27.47
C ILE A 46 -9.80 17.82 -27.31
N TRP A 47 -8.65 17.52 -27.90
CA TRP A 47 -7.96 16.23 -27.75
C TRP A 47 -6.58 16.45 -27.13
N LEU A 48 -6.35 15.81 -25.99
CA LEU A 48 -5.09 15.79 -25.27
C LEU A 48 -4.43 14.41 -25.38
N ASP A 49 -3.14 14.40 -25.70
CA ASP A 49 -2.24 13.27 -25.49
C ASP A 49 -1.59 13.43 -24.11
N CYS A 50 -1.93 12.51 -23.21
CA CYS A 50 -1.39 12.39 -21.88
C CYS A 50 -0.72 11.00 -21.71
N GLN A 51 -0.18 10.43 -22.80
CA GLN A 51 0.44 9.11 -22.76
C GLN A 51 1.68 9.09 -21.84
N GLU A 52 2.51 10.13 -21.88
CA GLU A 52 3.70 10.22 -21.03
C GLU A 52 3.38 10.36 -19.53
N SER A 53 2.24 10.96 -19.17
CA SER A 53 1.87 11.24 -17.78
C SER A 53 1.02 10.14 -17.15
N VAL A 54 -0.01 9.67 -17.86
CA VAL A 54 -0.98 8.69 -17.34
C VAL A 54 -1.29 7.57 -18.33
N GLY A 55 -0.61 7.52 -19.48
CA GLY A 55 -0.80 6.49 -20.51
C GLY A 55 -2.18 6.58 -21.18
N LYS A 56 -2.74 7.79 -21.32
CA LYS A 56 -4.09 8.02 -21.87
C LYS A 56 -4.15 9.19 -22.83
N ASP A 57 -5.12 9.13 -23.75
CA ASP A 57 -5.61 10.31 -24.43
C ASP A 57 -6.98 10.67 -23.86
N PHE A 58 -7.24 11.98 -23.75
CA PHE A 58 -8.53 12.52 -23.33
C PHE A 58 -9.13 13.35 -24.45
N ILE A 59 -10.41 13.15 -24.71
CA ILE A 59 -11.15 13.91 -25.70
C ILE A 59 -12.39 14.50 -25.04
N PHE A 60 -12.61 15.79 -25.27
CA PHE A 60 -13.80 16.51 -24.82
C PHE A 60 -14.56 17.03 -26.04
N GLY A 61 -15.79 16.56 -26.24
CA GLY A 61 -16.70 16.93 -27.31
C GLY A 61 -17.78 17.91 -26.89
N HIS A 62 -18.52 18.41 -27.89
CA HIS A 62 -19.59 19.39 -27.75
C HIS A 62 -19.13 20.70 -27.08
N VAL A 63 -17.86 21.04 -27.25
CA VAL A 63 -17.21 22.21 -26.65
C VAL A 63 -17.66 23.48 -27.37
N HIS A 64 -17.79 24.61 -26.65
CA HIS A 64 -18.08 25.89 -27.30
C HIS A 64 -16.83 26.40 -28.02
N HIS A 65 -16.87 26.45 -29.35
CA HIS A 65 -15.67 26.67 -30.17
C HIS A 65 -14.92 27.98 -29.87
N PRO A 66 -15.59 29.15 -29.77
CA PRO A 66 -14.92 30.40 -29.38
C PRO A 66 -14.32 30.36 -27.96
N GLY A 67 -14.78 29.41 -27.13
CA GLY A 67 -14.32 29.22 -25.76
C GLY A 67 -13.23 28.16 -25.59
N ILE A 68 -12.64 27.62 -26.67
CA ILE A 68 -11.46 26.75 -26.59
C ILE A 68 -10.21 27.61 -26.38
N LEU A 69 -9.46 27.36 -25.31
CA LEU A 69 -8.34 28.19 -24.87
C LEU A 69 -6.99 27.71 -25.43
N VAL A 70 -6.91 26.45 -25.86
CA VAL A 70 -5.67 25.78 -26.28
C VAL A 70 -5.68 25.39 -27.75
N LYS A 71 -4.49 25.23 -28.35
CA LYS A 71 -4.28 24.79 -29.74
C LYS A 71 -3.28 23.63 -29.82
N ALA A 72 -3.26 22.93 -30.95
CA ALA A 72 -2.28 21.89 -31.21
C ALA A 72 -0.83 22.32 -30.88
N GLY A 73 -0.11 21.45 -30.17
CA GLY A 73 1.27 21.65 -29.73
C GLY A 73 1.42 22.33 -28.35
N ASP A 74 0.37 22.89 -27.78
CA ASP A 74 0.43 23.47 -26.43
C ASP A 74 0.64 22.35 -25.38
N ARG A 75 1.56 22.59 -24.42
CA ARG A 75 1.68 21.76 -23.21
C ARG A 75 0.70 22.25 -22.16
N VAL A 76 -0.04 21.34 -21.56
CA VAL A 76 -1.00 21.63 -20.49
C VAL A 76 -0.61 20.89 -19.22
N ARG A 77 -0.95 21.48 -18.07
CA ARG A 77 -0.83 20.82 -16.77
C ARG A 77 -2.19 20.33 -16.27
N ALA A 78 -2.20 19.29 -15.46
CA ALA A 78 -3.39 18.86 -14.74
C ALA A 78 -4.03 20.05 -14.00
N GLY A 79 -5.33 20.23 -14.19
CA GLY A 79 -6.10 21.34 -13.64
C GLY A 79 -6.00 22.67 -14.39
N GLN A 80 -5.27 22.74 -15.50
CA GLN A 80 -5.28 23.92 -16.37
C GLN A 80 -6.61 23.99 -17.12
N GLN A 81 -7.27 25.16 -17.14
CA GLN A 81 -8.47 25.35 -17.96
C GLN A 81 -8.09 25.32 -19.44
N ILE A 82 -8.78 24.47 -20.21
CA ILE A 82 -8.51 24.25 -21.64
C ILE A 82 -9.66 24.70 -22.54
N GLY A 83 -10.86 24.86 -21.98
CA GLY A 83 -12.02 25.35 -22.71
C GLY A 83 -13.26 25.52 -21.83
N VAL A 84 -14.42 25.58 -22.48
CA VAL A 84 -15.73 25.60 -21.82
C VAL A 84 -16.75 24.74 -22.58
N SER A 85 -17.69 24.13 -21.86
CA SER A 85 -18.76 23.32 -22.43
C SER A 85 -19.60 24.11 -23.44
N GLY A 86 -20.18 23.40 -24.40
CA GLY A 86 -21.03 23.96 -25.43
C GLY A 86 -22.31 23.17 -25.62
N ASN A 87 -22.87 23.33 -26.81
CA ASN A 87 -24.03 22.59 -27.29
C ASN A 87 -23.89 22.41 -28.81
N GLU A 88 -22.68 22.07 -29.26
CA GLU A 88 -22.31 21.96 -30.68
C GLU A 88 -22.30 20.51 -31.14
N GLY A 89 -22.56 20.26 -32.43
CA GLY A 89 -22.60 18.91 -32.98
C GLY A 89 -23.96 18.23 -32.78
N ARG A 90 -23.97 16.90 -32.67
CA ARG A 90 -25.20 16.11 -32.52
C ARG A 90 -25.58 15.99 -31.05
N THR A 91 -26.16 17.04 -30.48
CA THR A 91 -26.59 17.09 -29.07
C THR A 91 -28.10 17.16 -28.93
N THR A 92 -28.63 16.71 -27.79
CA THR A 92 -30.04 16.93 -27.38
C THR A 92 -30.18 18.00 -26.29
N GLY A 93 -29.06 18.58 -25.84
CA GLY A 93 -28.97 19.61 -24.83
C GLY A 93 -27.51 19.85 -24.38
N PRO A 94 -27.22 20.94 -23.65
CA PRO A 94 -25.86 21.27 -23.22
C PRO A 94 -25.22 20.20 -22.31
N HIS A 95 -24.03 19.74 -22.71
CA HIS A 95 -23.21 18.78 -21.95
C HIS A 95 -21.76 18.77 -22.46
N VAL A 96 -20.86 18.15 -21.70
CA VAL A 96 -19.53 17.76 -22.18
C VAL A 96 -19.53 16.26 -22.43
N HIS A 97 -19.21 15.86 -23.64
CA HIS A 97 -18.92 14.45 -23.94
C HIS A 97 -17.44 14.19 -23.69
N ALA A 98 -17.10 13.13 -22.97
CA ALA A 98 -15.71 12.78 -22.68
C ALA A 98 -15.38 11.37 -23.15
N GLU A 99 -14.25 11.21 -23.84
CA GLU A 99 -13.71 9.90 -24.21
C GLU A 99 -12.30 9.73 -23.63
N VAL A 100 -11.93 8.46 -23.38
CA VAL A 100 -10.60 8.09 -22.90
C VAL A 100 -10.06 6.92 -23.73
N TYR A 101 -8.82 7.03 -24.19
CA TYR A 101 -8.14 5.97 -24.94
C TYR A 101 -6.88 5.53 -24.20
N GLY A 102 -6.68 4.22 -24.09
CA GLY A 102 -5.43 3.64 -23.59
C GLY A 102 -4.29 3.76 -24.60
N SER A 103 -3.09 3.31 -24.22
CA SER A 103 -1.92 3.27 -25.12
C SER A 103 -2.22 2.50 -26.42
N PRO A 104 -1.74 2.97 -27.59
CA PRO A 104 -0.89 4.15 -27.82
C PRO A 104 -1.65 5.48 -28.01
N GLY A 105 -2.90 5.60 -27.56
CA GLY A 105 -3.74 6.81 -27.71
C GLY A 105 -4.85 6.62 -28.75
N LYS A 106 -5.56 7.68 -29.13
CA LYS A 106 -6.78 7.57 -29.98
C LYS A 106 -6.53 6.88 -31.33
N LEU A 107 -5.33 7.00 -31.90
CA LEU A 107 -4.99 6.51 -33.24
C LEU A 107 -4.66 5.01 -33.30
N GLY A 108 -4.62 4.30 -32.18
CA GLY A 108 -4.37 2.85 -32.17
C GLY A 108 -4.70 2.13 -30.86
N GLY A 109 -5.06 2.88 -29.82
CA GLY A 109 -5.41 2.39 -28.50
C GLY A 109 -6.90 2.10 -28.37
N LYS A 110 -7.24 1.23 -27.41
CA LYS A 110 -8.63 0.86 -27.13
C LYS A 110 -9.34 1.97 -26.36
N HIS A 111 -10.62 2.18 -26.67
CA HIS A 111 -11.51 3.01 -25.87
C HIS A 111 -11.65 2.42 -24.47
N GLN A 112 -11.65 3.29 -23.45
CA GLN A 112 -11.78 2.93 -22.04
C GLN A 112 -12.91 3.73 -21.41
N ASP A 113 -13.50 3.20 -20.34
CA ASP A 113 -14.59 3.87 -19.64
C ASP A 113 -14.10 5.19 -19.01
N PRO A 114 -14.61 6.36 -19.46
CA PRO A 114 -14.19 7.66 -18.93
C PRO A 114 -14.58 7.87 -17.47
N ALA A 115 -15.61 7.18 -16.96
CA ALA A 115 -16.07 7.32 -15.58
C ALA A 115 -14.96 6.98 -14.57
N LEU A 116 -14.08 6.03 -14.92
CA LEU A 116 -12.93 5.63 -14.11
C LEU A 116 -11.92 6.77 -13.90
N TYR A 117 -11.87 7.74 -14.81
CA TYR A 117 -10.85 8.79 -14.83
C TYR A 117 -11.36 10.14 -14.32
N PHE A 118 -12.68 10.37 -14.37
CA PHE A 118 -13.29 11.61 -13.89
C PHE A 118 -13.95 11.46 -12.50
N ALA A 119 -14.10 10.24 -11.99
CA ALA A 119 -14.68 10.02 -10.66
C ALA A 119 -13.81 10.64 -9.55
N GLY A 120 -14.40 11.56 -8.78
CA GLY A 120 -13.73 12.20 -7.65
C GLY A 120 -12.75 13.33 -8.03
N ALA A 121 -12.65 13.68 -9.32
CA ALA A 121 -11.88 14.84 -9.75
C ALA A 121 -12.43 16.13 -9.13
N THR A 122 -11.54 16.97 -8.62
CA THR A 122 -11.90 18.26 -8.00
C THR A 122 -11.68 19.40 -8.98
N ALA A 123 -12.57 20.40 -8.96
CA ALA A 123 -12.43 21.57 -9.81
C ALA A 123 -11.22 22.43 -9.38
N PRO A 124 -10.31 22.80 -10.30
CA PRO A 124 -9.17 23.66 -10.00
C PRO A 124 -9.62 25.02 -9.49
N GLY A 125 -9.07 25.46 -8.36
CA GLY A 125 -9.43 26.76 -7.73
C GLY A 125 -10.76 26.79 -6.98
N GLY A 126 -11.50 25.67 -6.91
CA GLY A 126 -12.64 25.56 -6.01
C GLY A 126 -12.17 25.59 -4.56
N ALA A 127 -12.59 26.61 -3.81
CA ALA A 127 -12.44 26.60 -2.36
C ALA A 127 -12.96 25.27 -1.81
N LYS A 128 -12.17 24.63 -0.94
CA LYS A 128 -12.62 23.51 -0.11
C LYS A 128 -13.98 23.93 0.46
N PRO A 129 -15.08 23.20 0.21
CA PRO A 129 -16.36 23.57 0.81
C PRO A 129 -16.13 23.71 2.33
N PRO A 130 -16.70 24.74 2.97
CA PRO A 130 -16.54 24.92 4.40
C PRO A 130 -16.94 23.61 5.08
N PRO A 131 -16.26 23.21 6.19
CA PRO A 131 -16.58 21.97 6.86
C PRO A 131 -18.08 21.99 7.15
N SER A 132 -18.81 21.09 6.51
CA SER A 132 -20.25 21.00 6.69
C SER A 132 -20.48 20.66 8.16
N THR A 133 -20.88 21.67 8.93
CA THR A 133 -21.52 21.49 10.22
C THR A 133 -22.87 20.83 9.94
N GLY A 134 -22.86 19.51 9.83
CA GLY A 134 -24.03 18.71 9.52
C GLY A 134 -23.69 17.22 9.48
N GLY A 135 -23.81 16.55 10.63
CA GLY A 135 -23.98 15.10 10.73
C GLY A 135 -22.75 14.24 10.48
N SER A 136 -22.17 13.70 11.57
CA SER A 136 -21.20 12.61 11.52
C SER A 136 -21.78 11.39 10.79
N SER A 137 -21.31 11.13 9.57
CA SER A 137 -21.20 9.76 9.05
C SER A 137 -19.72 9.47 8.84
N MET A 138 -19.19 8.52 9.62
CA MET A 138 -17.82 8.02 9.48
C MET A 138 -17.66 7.38 8.09
N GLY A 139 -16.93 8.01 7.18
CA GLY A 139 -16.72 7.47 5.84
C GLY A 139 -15.85 6.20 5.86
N THR A 140 -16.14 5.26 4.96
CA THR A 140 -15.30 4.09 4.69
C THR A 140 -14.16 4.45 3.73
N ILE A 141 -12.95 3.98 4.04
CA ILE A 141 -11.78 4.10 3.19
C ILE A 141 -11.40 2.73 2.62
N PHE A 142 -10.68 2.76 1.49
CA PHE A 142 -10.24 1.55 0.80
C PHE A 142 -8.72 1.40 0.86
N GLY A 143 -8.29 0.14 0.88
CA GLY A 143 -6.89 -0.24 0.86
C GLY A 143 -6.67 -1.49 0.04
N VAL A 144 -5.48 -1.66 -0.50
CA VAL A 144 -5.10 -2.89 -1.21
C VAL A 144 -4.23 -3.76 -0.33
N ASP A 145 -4.23 -5.06 -0.58
CA ASP A 145 -3.14 -5.92 -0.18
C ASP A 145 -2.47 -6.52 -1.41
N VAL A 146 -1.13 -6.55 -1.39
CA VAL A 146 -0.32 -6.82 -2.58
C VAL A 146 0.83 -7.74 -2.26
N SER A 147 1.29 -8.43 -3.29
CA SER A 147 2.42 -9.35 -3.25
C SER A 147 3.17 -9.37 -4.58
N TYR A 148 4.12 -10.28 -4.79
CA TYR A 148 4.79 -10.42 -6.08
C TYR A 148 3.85 -10.70 -7.27
N PHE A 149 2.60 -11.09 -7.04
CA PHE A 149 1.60 -11.19 -8.12
C PHE A 149 1.28 -9.82 -8.76
N GLN A 150 1.48 -8.74 -8.01
CA GLN A 150 1.35 -7.34 -8.46
C GLN A 150 2.71 -6.68 -8.69
N ASP A 151 3.72 -7.46 -9.09
CA ASP A 151 5.04 -6.93 -9.50
C ASP A 151 4.87 -5.86 -10.61
N GLY A 152 5.44 -4.69 -10.39
CA GLY A 152 5.28 -3.52 -11.27
C GLY A 152 4.02 -2.66 -11.02
N MET A 153 3.14 -3.03 -10.09
CA MET A 153 1.99 -2.18 -9.71
C MET A 153 2.46 -0.91 -8.99
N SER A 154 2.09 0.26 -9.52
CA SER A 154 2.39 1.54 -8.88
C SER A 154 1.41 1.85 -7.75
N LEU A 155 1.89 1.80 -6.50
CA LEU A 155 1.07 2.20 -5.36
C LEU A 155 0.90 3.72 -5.24
N LYS A 156 1.72 4.50 -5.94
CA LYS A 156 1.47 5.93 -6.17
C LYS A 156 0.23 6.17 -7.03
N ARG A 157 0.10 5.41 -8.12
CA ARG A 157 -1.12 5.43 -8.94
C ARG A 157 -2.31 4.92 -8.15
N ALA A 158 -2.17 3.82 -7.40
CA ALA A 158 -3.22 3.32 -6.52
C ALA A 158 -3.72 4.40 -5.55
N ALA A 159 -2.81 5.16 -4.92
CA ALA A 159 -3.15 6.29 -4.06
C ALA A 159 -3.93 7.38 -4.80
N SER A 160 -3.53 7.71 -6.04
CA SER A 160 -4.27 8.67 -6.88
C SER A 160 -5.68 8.19 -7.26
N GLU A 161 -5.90 6.87 -7.30
CA GLU A 161 -7.21 6.23 -7.54
C GLU A 161 -8.04 6.07 -6.25
N GLY A 162 -7.58 6.64 -5.13
CA GLY A 162 -8.33 6.74 -3.87
C GLY A 162 -7.99 5.67 -2.82
N ILE A 163 -6.99 4.84 -3.05
CA ILE A 163 -6.45 3.92 -2.04
C ILE A 163 -5.77 4.72 -0.93
N GLN A 164 -5.98 4.32 0.33
CA GLN A 164 -5.46 5.05 1.49
C GLN A 164 -4.53 4.24 2.40
N PHE A 165 -4.54 2.92 2.27
CA PHE A 165 -3.63 2.02 2.96
C PHE A 165 -3.22 0.84 2.07
N ALA A 166 -2.08 0.24 2.37
CA ALA A 166 -1.54 -0.92 1.67
C ALA A 166 -1.01 -1.95 2.67
N ILE A 167 -1.32 -3.23 2.47
CA ILE A 167 -0.81 -4.35 3.28
C ILE A 167 0.04 -5.24 2.37
N ILE A 168 1.33 -5.35 2.65
CA ILE A 168 2.30 -5.83 1.66
C ILE A 168 2.90 -7.15 2.15
N ARG A 169 2.86 -8.19 1.30
CA ARG A 169 3.37 -9.51 1.68
C ARG A 169 4.87 -9.45 1.91
N THR A 170 5.34 -10.02 3.02
CA THR A 170 6.77 -10.33 3.18
C THR A 170 7.10 -11.71 2.65
N THR A 171 6.26 -12.70 2.95
CA THR A 171 6.58 -14.11 2.73
C THR A 171 5.34 -14.97 2.69
N ASP A 172 5.47 -16.10 2.00
CA ASP A 172 4.63 -17.29 2.12
C ASP A 172 5.44 -18.40 2.78
N GLY A 173 5.23 -18.63 4.06
CA GLY A 173 6.12 -19.43 4.90
C GLY A 173 7.57 -18.94 4.82
N THR A 174 8.44 -19.71 4.16
CA THR A 174 9.84 -19.31 3.93
C THR A 174 10.10 -18.73 2.53
N PHE A 175 9.12 -18.77 1.63
CA PHE A 175 9.22 -18.15 0.32
C PHE A 175 9.18 -16.62 0.50
N LYS A 176 10.24 -15.94 0.06
CA LYS A 176 10.43 -14.49 0.22
C LYS A 176 9.75 -13.74 -0.92
N ASP A 177 8.90 -12.77 -0.57
CA ASP A 177 8.31 -11.88 -1.55
C ASP A 177 9.34 -10.85 -2.01
N ARG A 178 9.69 -10.90 -3.30
CA ARG A 178 10.68 -10.01 -3.90
C ARG A 178 10.21 -8.56 -4.05
N CYS A 179 8.90 -8.31 -3.97
CA CYS A 179 8.30 -7.00 -4.23
C CYS A 179 8.08 -6.17 -2.95
N TYR A 180 8.29 -6.75 -1.76
CA TYR A 180 7.98 -6.08 -0.48
C TYR A 180 8.57 -4.67 -0.41
N ARG A 181 9.86 -4.53 -0.71
CA ARG A 181 10.56 -3.24 -0.58
C ARG A 181 10.06 -2.22 -1.60
N SER A 182 9.95 -2.60 -2.87
CA SER A 182 9.51 -1.69 -3.92
C SER A 182 8.07 -1.23 -3.71
N HIS A 183 7.16 -2.13 -3.29
CA HIS A 183 5.80 -1.75 -2.94
C HIS A 183 5.78 -0.83 -1.72
N LEU A 184 6.56 -1.12 -0.68
CA LEU A 184 6.60 -0.29 0.52
C LEU A 184 7.07 1.13 0.21
N ASP A 185 8.19 1.25 -0.52
CA ASP A 185 8.75 2.55 -0.89
C ASP A 185 7.75 3.36 -1.75
N ASP A 186 7.03 2.71 -2.67
CA ASP A 186 6.00 3.38 -3.50
C ASP A 186 4.78 3.81 -2.66
N ALA A 187 4.31 2.94 -1.78
CA ALA A 187 3.17 3.23 -0.90
C ALA A 187 3.46 4.40 0.04
N GLU A 188 4.63 4.41 0.68
CA GLU A 188 5.03 5.46 1.61
C GLU A 188 5.37 6.76 0.89
N GLY A 189 5.99 6.68 -0.28
CA GLY A 189 6.20 7.83 -1.16
C GLY A 189 4.87 8.49 -1.60
N ALA A 190 3.76 7.76 -1.59
CA ALA A 190 2.41 8.25 -1.84
C ALA A 190 1.63 8.59 -0.55
N GLY A 191 2.26 8.44 0.61
CA GLY A 191 1.66 8.69 1.92
C GLY A 191 0.59 7.68 2.33
N LEU A 192 0.51 6.49 1.74
CA LEU A 192 -0.39 5.42 2.19
C LEU A 192 -0.02 4.97 3.61
N VAL A 193 -1.02 4.53 4.39
CA VAL A 193 -0.74 3.82 5.65
C VAL A 193 -0.32 2.40 5.32
N THR A 194 0.83 1.97 5.81
CA THR A 194 1.42 0.68 5.43
C THR A 194 1.42 -0.32 6.59
N ALA A 195 1.11 -1.57 6.25
CA ALA A 195 1.34 -2.74 7.08
C ALA A 195 1.95 -3.86 6.21
N ALA A 196 2.44 -4.91 6.86
CA ALA A 196 2.90 -6.11 6.21
C ALA A 196 1.93 -7.27 6.45
N TYR A 197 2.06 -8.35 5.69
CA TYR A 197 1.48 -9.64 6.08
C TYR A 197 2.44 -10.81 5.81
N HIS A 198 2.27 -11.86 6.60
CA HIS A 198 2.97 -13.13 6.48
C HIS A 198 1.93 -14.23 6.30
N TYR A 199 2.00 -15.00 5.21
CA TYR A 199 1.15 -16.18 5.02
C TYR A 199 1.73 -17.35 5.82
N LEU A 200 0.96 -17.85 6.79
CA LEU A 200 1.40 -18.87 7.73
C LEU A 200 1.39 -20.25 7.06
N ARG A 201 2.52 -20.95 7.07
CA ARG A 201 2.60 -22.37 6.70
C ARG A 201 2.55 -23.25 7.94
N ASN A 202 1.80 -24.34 7.88
CA ASN A 202 1.76 -25.31 8.96
C ASN A 202 3.16 -25.94 9.11
N PRO A 203 3.74 -26.06 10.32
CA PRO A 203 5.06 -26.65 10.50
C PRO A 203 5.23 -28.07 9.95
N SER A 204 4.13 -28.83 9.83
CA SER A 204 4.12 -30.14 9.17
C SER A 204 4.44 -30.09 7.67
N GLU A 205 4.39 -28.91 7.04
CA GLU A 205 4.84 -28.68 5.66
C GLU A 205 6.37 -28.59 5.53
N GLY A 206 7.11 -28.73 6.63
CA GLY A 206 8.57 -28.89 6.60
C GLY A 206 9.38 -27.65 6.96
N THR A 207 8.73 -26.55 7.33
CA THR A 207 9.41 -25.35 7.85
C THR A 207 8.88 -24.97 9.22
N SER A 208 9.77 -24.85 10.19
CA SER A 208 9.40 -24.40 11.54
C SER A 208 8.91 -22.96 11.53
N ILE A 209 8.07 -22.62 12.52
CA ILE A 209 7.60 -21.24 12.72
C ILE A 209 8.78 -20.27 12.85
N ALA A 210 9.86 -20.68 13.53
CA ALA A 210 11.08 -19.88 13.66
C ALA A 210 11.72 -19.55 12.30
N GLN A 211 11.82 -20.51 11.39
CA GLN A 211 12.36 -20.30 10.05
C GLN A 211 11.47 -19.37 9.21
N GLN A 212 10.16 -19.52 9.32
CA GLN A 212 9.19 -18.67 8.62
C GLN A 212 9.27 -17.21 9.10
N VAL A 213 9.30 -16.98 10.42
CA VAL A 213 9.49 -15.64 11.01
C VAL A 213 10.84 -15.05 10.61
N ALA A 214 11.92 -15.83 10.68
CA ALA A 214 13.25 -15.37 10.25
C ALA A 214 13.29 -14.97 8.76
N ALA A 215 12.59 -15.71 7.89
CA ALA A 215 12.48 -15.36 6.47
C ALA A 215 11.74 -14.02 6.29
N SER A 216 10.63 -13.81 6.99
CA SER A 216 9.86 -12.55 6.95
C SER A 216 10.68 -11.36 7.45
N LEU A 217 11.34 -11.51 8.59
CA LEU A 217 12.24 -10.48 9.14
C LEU A 217 13.39 -10.15 8.18
N SER A 218 13.92 -11.16 7.49
CA SER A 218 14.94 -10.95 6.45
C SER A 218 14.42 -10.18 5.24
N VAL A 219 13.14 -10.32 4.86
CA VAL A 219 12.53 -9.53 3.79
C VAL A 219 12.28 -8.10 4.23
N MET A 220 11.83 -7.91 5.48
CA MET A 220 11.62 -6.58 6.04
C MET A 220 12.92 -5.78 6.16
N GLY A 221 14.00 -6.41 6.65
CA GLY A 221 15.25 -5.72 6.92
C GLY A 221 15.07 -4.56 7.91
N ASP A 222 15.46 -3.36 7.50
CA ASP A 222 15.26 -2.10 8.24
C ASP A 222 13.84 -1.51 8.08
N ALA A 223 13.07 -2.01 7.12
CA ALA A 223 11.73 -1.57 6.76
C ALA A 223 10.63 -2.32 7.52
N LYS A 224 10.83 -2.59 8.81
CA LYS A 224 9.82 -3.29 9.64
C LYS A 224 8.51 -2.50 9.71
N ARG A 225 7.39 -3.17 9.47
CA ARG A 225 6.04 -2.63 9.64
C ARG A 225 5.20 -3.59 10.46
N PRO A 226 4.14 -3.13 11.13
CA PRO A 226 3.20 -4.03 11.79
C PRO A 226 2.72 -5.11 10.83
N ILE A 227 2.60 -6.33 11.31
CA ILE A 227 2.41 -7.51 10.45
C ILE A 227 1.14 -8.28 10.79
N TRP A 228 0.27 -8.44 9.80
CA TRP A 228 -0.89 -9.31 9.89
C TRP A 228 -0.48 -10.78 9.70
N LEU A 229 -1.05 -11.65 10.53
CA LEU A 229 -0.88 -13.10 10.38
C LEU A 229 -1.97 -13.64 9.48
N ASP A 230 -1.61 -14.02 8.26
CA ASP A 230 -2.53 -14.57 7.28
C ASP A 230 -2.73 -16.08 7.53
N CYS A 231 -3.92 -16.39 8.05
CA CYS A 231 -4.37 -17.71 8.48
C CYS A 231 -5.38 -18.28 7.50
N GLU A 232 -4.91 -18.89 6.41
CA GLU A 232 -5.79 -19.59 5.46
C GLU A 232 -5.19 -20.87 4.87
N ASN A 233 -4.18 -21.40 5.56
CA ASN A 233 -3.41 -22.54 5.11
C ASN A 233 -4.24 -23.81 4.87
N ALA A 234 -4.13 -24.42 3.69
CA ALA A 234 -4.89 -25.64 3.35
C ALA A 234 -4.64 -26.86 4.26
N ARG A 235 -3.47 -26.96 4.93
CA ARG A 235 -3.16 -28.01 5.92
C ARG A 235 -3.70 -27.70 7.32
N GLY A 236 -4.39 -26.58 7.48
CA GLY A 236 -4.91 -26.09 8.76
C GLY A 236 -3.81 -25.49 9.64
N LEU A 237 -4.19 -24.68 10.62
CA LEU A 237 -3.31 -24.19 11.68
C LEU A 237 -4.02 -24.38 13.02
N SER A 238 -3.28 -24.67 14.08
CA SER A 238 -3.82 -24.62 15.44
C SER A 238 -3.70 -23.20 15.99
N VAL A 239 -4.50 -22.87 17.00
CA VAL A 239 -4.38 -21.61 17.74
C VAL A 239 -2.97 -21.44 18.33
N GLU A 240 -2.36 -22.51 18.79
CA GLU A 240 -0.99 -22.46 19.33
C GLU A 240 0.05 -22.15 18.26
N HIS A 241 -0.15 -22.59 17.01
CA HIS A 241 0.70 -22.11 15.90
C HIS A 241 0.58 -20.60 15.73
N ILE A 242 -0.65 -20.07 15.66
CA ILE A 242 -0.92 -18.64 15.45
C ILE A 242 -0.33 -17.80 16.59
N LYS A 243 -0.53 -18.23 17.84
CA LYS A 243 0.06 -17.58 19.03
C LYS A 243 1.59 -17.58 18.99
N GLU A 244 2.20 -18.66 18.54
CA GLU A 244 3.66 -18.75 18.45
C GLU A 244 4.22 -17.83 17.35
N PHE A 245 3.57 -17.71 16.20
CA PHE A 245 3.90 -16.67 15.21
C PHE A 245 3.80 -15.28 15.82
N LYS A 246 2.66 -14.97 16.48
CA LYS A 246 2.43 -13.67 17.11
C LYS A 246 3.52 -13.32 18.11
N ARG A 247 3.84 -14.25 19.01
CA ARG A 247 4.89 -14.09 20.02
C ARG A 247 6.24 -13.81 19.37
N ARG A 248 6.65 -14.60 18.37
CA ARG A 248 7.96 -14.45 17.73
C ARG A 248 8.13 -13.16 16.95
N PHE A 249 7.09 -12.68 16.26
CA PHE A 249 7.15 -11.36 15.61
C PHE A 249 7.26 -10.24 16.66
N ASN A 250 6.45 -10.29 17.72
CA ASN A 250 6.51 -9.31 18.80
C ASN A 250 7.88 -9.30 19.50
N ASP A 251 8.45 -10.47 19.81
CA ASP A 251 9.78 -10.63 20.40
C ASP A 251 10.89 -10.06 19.48
N ALA A 252 10.66 -10.07 18.17
CA ALA A 252 11.54 -9.46 17.17
C ALA A 252 11.29 -7.96 16.93
N GLY A 253 10.44 -7.33 17.76
CA GLY A 253 10.08 -5.92 17.67
C GLY A 253 9.13 -5.58 16.53
N VAL A 254 8.39 -6.56 15.99
CA VAL A 254 7.39 -6.37 14.95
C VAL A 254 6.01 -6.56 15.57
N HIS A 255 5.26 -5.46 15.73
CA HIS A 255 3.92 -5.51 16.29
C HIS A 255 2.96 -6.32 15.40
N VAL A 256 2.18 -7.19 16.01
CA VAL A 256 1.12 -7.97 15.35
C VAL A 256 -0.26 -7.43 15.76
N PRO A 257 -0.92 -6.62 14.91
CA PRO A 257 -2.23 -6.05 15.22
C PRO A 257 -3.34 -7.10 15.30
N GLY A 258 -3.22 -8.18 14.52
CA GLY A 258 -4.27 -9.16 14.40
C GLY A 258 -3.99 -10.27 13.39
N ILE A 259 -5.05 -10.98 13.05
CA ILE A 259 -5.06 -12.04 12.04
C ILE A 259 -5.83 -11.60 10.80
N TYR A 260 -5.42 -12.13 9.66
CA TYR A 260 -6.26 -12.26 8.49
C TYR A 260 -6.79 -13.68 8.36
N THR A 261 -8.02 -13.83 7.88
CA THR A 261 -8.60 -15.16 7.61
C THR A 261 -9.79 -15.10 6.65
N TYR A 262 -9.94 -16.14 5.83
CA TYR A 262 -11.14 -16.40 5.04
C TYR A 262 -12.22 -17.11 5.89
N VAL A 263 -13.46 -16.63 5.84
CA VAL A 263 -14.54 -17.10 6.74
C VAL A 263 -14.71 -18.64 6.76
N PRO A 264 -14.93 -19.32 5.61
CA PRO A 264 -15.01 -20.79 5.58
C PRO A 264 -13.77 -21.51 6.10
N TRP A 265 -12.58 -20.89 5.98
CA TRP A 265 -11.37 -21.47 6.53
C TRP A 265 -11.37 -21.38 8.04
N TRP A 266 -11.68 -20.22 8.61
CA TRP A 266 -11.68 -20.00 10.06
C TRP A 266 -12.62 -20.97 10.78
N GLU A 267 -13.82 -21.16 10.24
CA GLU A 267 -14.86 -22.01 10.83
C GLU A 267 -14.59 -23.50 10.63
N GLY A 268 -13.87 -23.88 9.57
CA GLY A 268 -13.76 -25.28 9.13
C GLY A 268 -12.37 -25.91 9.15
N LYS A 269 -11.30 -25.11 9.27
CA LYS A 269 -9.91 -25.55 9.05
C LYS A 269 -8.94 -25.19 10.18
N VAL A 270 -9.39 -24.43 11.18
CA VAL A 270 -8.62 -24.27 12.41
C VAL A 270 -8.59 -25.62 13.16
N ILE A 271 -7.38 -26.10 13.45
CA ILE A 271 -7.19 -27.36 14.18
C ILE A 271 -7.65 -27.14 15.62
N GLY A 272 -8.65 -27.91 16.05
CA GLY A 272 -9.30 -27.74 17.35
C GLY A 272 -10.62 -26.96 17.30
N GLY A 273 -11.05 -26.50 16.12
CA GLY A 273 -12.29 -25.75 15.92
C GLY A 273 -12.09 -24.24 15.94
N GLU A 274 -13.16 -23.51 15.66
CA GLU A 274 -13.17 -22.04 15.62
C GLU A 274 -12.86 -21.45 17.02
N PRO A 275 -11.77 -20.67 17.17
CA PRO A 275 -11.32 -20.23 18.48
C PRO A 275 -11.87 -18.85 18.87
N ASP A 276 -11.99 -18.61 20.18
CA ASP A 276 -12.27 -17.29 20.74
C ASP A 276 -11.04 -16.38 20.61
N ILE A 277 -11.18 -15.29 19.87
CA ILE A 277 -10.06 -14.42 19.49
C ILE A 277 -9.51 -13.64 20.68
N ASP A 278 -10.38 -13.21 21.60
CA ASP A 278 -9.98 -12.47 22.81
C ASP A 278 -9.31 -13.38 23.84
N GLN A 279 -9.88 -14.56 24.08
CA GLN A 279 -9.32 -15.54 25.01
C GLN A 279 -7.88 -15.92 24.65
N HIS A 280 -7.58 -15.98 23.36
CA HIS A 280 -6.25 -16.33 22.85
C HIS A 280 -5.38 -15.12 22.52
N GLY A 281 -5.88 -13.91 22.73
CA GLY A 281 -5.14 -12.66 22.50
C GLY A 281 -4.70 -12.49 21.05
N LEU A 282 -5.47 -12.96 20.06
CA LEU A 282 -5.03 -12.92 18.66
C LEU A 282 -5.14 -11.49 18.07
N GLY A 283 -5.98 -10.63 18.65
CA GLY A 283 -6.05 -9.20 18.33
C GLY A 283 -7.21 -8.84 17.42
N HIS A 284 -6.96 -7.97 16.45
CA HIS A 284 -7.96 -7.55 15.47
C HIS A 284 -8.22 -8.61 14.40
N VAL A 285 -9.35 -8.47 13.71
CA VAL A 285 -9.75 -9.37 12.63
C VAL A 285 -9.80 -8.61 11.32
N TRP A 286 -8.95 -9.01 10.39
CA TRP A 286 -9.04 -8.69 8.97
C TRP A 286 -9.74 -9.88 8.28
N GLY A 287 -11.04 -9.79 8.07
CA GLY A 287 -11.83 -10.91 7.54
C GLY A 287 -11.97 -10.85 6.03
N ALA A 288 -11.84 -11.99 5.34
CA ALA A 288 -12.12 -12.13 3.92
C ALA A 288 -13.47 -12.81 3.66
N ALA A 289 -14.28 -12.18 2.80
CA ALA A 289 -15.52 -12.75 2.26
C ALA A 289 -15.95 -11.96 1.02
N TYR A 290 -15.95 -12.60 -0.15
CA TYR A 290 -16.06 -11.88 -1.43
C TYR A 290 -17.47 -11.85 -2.02
N GLY A 291 -18.38 -12.71 -1.54
CA GLY A 291 -19.72 -12.84 -2.13
C GLY A 291 -19.64 -13.19 -3.62
N THR A 292 -20.18 -12.33 -4.47
CA THR A 292 -20.15 -12.49 -5.95
C THR A 292 -18.80 -12.15 -6.58
N ASN A 293 -17.88 -11.54 -5.82
CA ASN A 293 -16.53 -11.14 -6.23
C ASN A 293 -16.46 -10.38 -7.58
N PRO A 294 -17.22 -9.29 -7.75
CA PRO A 294 -17.29 -8.56 -9.01
C PRO A 294 -15.97 -7.82 -9.32
N THR A 295 -15.66 -7.70 -10.61
CA THR A 295 -14.52 -6.92 -11.10
C THR A 295 -14.90 -5.44 -11.23
N GLY A 296 -14.00 -4.54 -10.80
CA GLY A 296 -14.16 -3.11 -11.03
C GLY A 296 -13.41 -2.24 -10.02
N ALA A 297 -13.60 -0.92 -10.14
CA ALA A 297 -12.98 0.03 -9.22
C ALA A 297 -13.53 -0.14 -7.79
N PRO A 298 -12.70 -0.03 -6.73
CA PRO A 298 -13.05 -0.36 -5.35
C PRO A 298 -14.41 0.17 -4.88
N LYS A 299 -14.66 1.47 -5.09
CA LYS A 299 -15.90 2.13 -4.65
C LYS A 299 -17.13 1.61 -5.39
N SER A 300 -16.99 1.21 -6.65
CA SER A 300 -18.09 0.74 -7.49
C SER A 300 -18.51 -0.69 -7.16
N ILE A 301 -17.58 -1.51 -6.69
CA ILE A 301 -17.82 -2.91 -6.32
C ILE A 301 -18.05 -3.10 -4.81
N TYR A 302 -17.89 -2.05 -4.00
CA TYR A 302 -18.12 -2.12 -2.56
C TYR A 302 -19.62 -2.22 -2.25
N PRO A 303 -20.08 -3.29 -1.57
CA PRO A 303 -21.51 -3.51 -1.29
C PRO A 303 -22.06 -2.64 -0.15
N GLY A 304 -21.26 -1.75 0.43
CA GLY A 304 -21.70 -0.74 1.38
C GLY A 304 -21.55 -1.12 2.86
N ASP A 305 -21.64 -0.10 3.71
CA ASP A 305 -21.36 -0.22 5.15
C ASP A 305 -22.42 -1.02 5.91
N ASN A 306 -23.62 -1.14 5.37
CA ASN A 306 -24.69 -1.93 5.99
C ASN A 306 -24.64 -3.41 5.59
N HIS A 307 -23.62 -3.81 4.81
CA HIS A 307 -23.48 -5.21 4.40
C HIS A 307 -23.29 -6.13 5.62
N ARG A 308 -23.96 -7.29 5.59
CA ARG A 308 -23.99 -8.27 6.70
C ARG A 308 -22.59 -8.70 7.18
N GLN A 309 -21.60 -8.66 6.29
CA GLN A 309 -20.24 -9.09 6.59
C GLN A 309 -19.61 -8.28 7.74
N TRP A 310 -19.93 -7.00 7.88
CA TRP A 310 -19.43 -6.18 8.99
C TRP A 310 -19.94 -6.63 10.37
N SER A 311 -21.04 -7.37 10.40
CA SER A 311 -21.64 -7.90 11.63
C SER A 311 -21.42 -9.41 11.78
N TYR A 312 -20.76 -10.06 10.81
CA TYR A 312 -20.51 -11.49 10.83
C TYR A 312 -19.29 -11.79 11.72
N PRO A 313 -19.45 -12.46 12.87
CA PRO A 313 -18.34 -12.72 13.76
C PRO A 313 -17.42 -13.83 13.21
N LEU A 314 -16.15 -13.74 13.56
CA LEU A 314 -15.13 -14.79 13.45
C LEU A 314 -14.68 -15.08 14.88
N GLY A 315 -15.09 -16.24 15.40
CA GLY A 315 -15.14 -16.52 16.83
C GLY A 315 -16.07 -15.54 17.54
N ASN A 316 -15.52 -14.77 18.47
CA ASN A 316 -16.25 -13.75 19.23
C ASN A 316 -16.05 -12.32 18.70
N LYS A 317 -15.29 -12.12 17.62
CA LYS A 317 -14.98 -10.78 17.10
C LYS A 317 -15.60 -10.51 15.74
N LYS A 318 -16.06 -9.27 15.56
CA LYS A 318 -16.43 -8.75 14.24
C LYS A 318 -15.18 -8.26 13.49
N PRO A 319 -15.21 -8.24 12.15
CA PRO A 319 -14.12 -7.70 11.36
C PRO A 319 -13.83 -6.24 11.72
N SER A 320 -12.58 -5.96 12.05
CA SER A 320 -12.05 -4.58 12.15
C SER A 320 -11.77 -4.01 10.76
N MET A 321 -11.48 -4.88 9.80
CA MET A 321 -11.25 -4.58 8.39
C MET A 321 -11.77 -5.74 7.54
N TRP A 322 -12.21 -5.46 6.32
CA TRP A 322 -12.84 -6.46 5.46
C TRP A 322 -12.19 -6.48 4.08
N GLN A 323 -11.61 -7.62 3.68
CA GLN A 323 -11.27 -7.90 2.29
C GLN A 323 -12.53 -8.39 1.56
N PHE A 324 -13.09 -7.53 0.72
CA PHE A 324 -14.41 -7.73 0.12
C PHE A 324 -14.37 -8.21 -1.33
N GLY A 325 -13.18 -8.31 -1.91
CA GLY A 325 -12.99 -8.91 -3.23
C GLY A 325 -11.53 -9.12 -3.56
N SER A 326 -11.28 -10.00 -4.52
CA SER A 326 -9.96 -10.30 -5.07
C SER A 326 -9.77 -9.81 -6.50
N ASN A 327 -10.83 -9.27 -7.10
CA ASN A 327 -10.88 -8.94 -8.53
C ASN A 327 -10.97 -7.43 -8.77
N ALA A 328 -10.57 -6.60 -7.81
CA ALA A 328 -10.66 -5.15 -7.97
C ALA A 328 -9.66 -4.67 -9.02
N THR A 329 -10.03 -3.66 -9.79
CA THR A 329 -9.11 -3.02 -10.74
C THR A 329 -8.52 -1.77 -10.10
N VAL A 330 -7.23 -1.79 -9.79
CA VAL A 330 -6.49 -0.67 -9.22
C VAL A 330 -5.13 -0.56 -9.90
N ALA A 331 -4.72 0.66 -10.26
CA ALA A 331 -3.48 0.95 -10.97
C ALA A 331 -3.26 0.13 -12.26
N GLY A 332 -4.34 -0.39 -12.85
CA GLY A 332 -4.31 -1.29 -14.02
C GLY A 332 -4.07 -2.77 -13.70
N PHE A 333 -4.09 -3.15 -12.43
CA PHE A 333 -3.93 -4.53 -11.95
C PHE A 333 -5.25 -5.06 -11.39
N GLU A 334 -5.43 -6.38 -11.50
CA GLU A 334 -6.35 -7.12 -10.65
C GLU A 334 -5.69 -7.31 -9.27
N VAL A 335 -6.38 -6.90 -8.21
CA VAL A 335 -5.83 -6.86 -6.85
C VAL A 335 -6.91 -7.11 -5.80
N ASP A 336 -6.47 -7.62 -4.65
CA ASP A 336 -7.28 -7.73 -3.46
C ASP A 336 -7.63 -6.36 -2.89
N ILE A 337 -8.90 -6.19 -2.49
CA ILE A 337 -9.43 -4.91 -2.04
C ILE A 337 -10.10 -5.01 -0.67
N ASN A 338 -9.75 -4.02 0.15
CA ASN A 338 -10.10 -3.93 1.55
C ASN A 338 -10.91 -2.67 1.82
N ALA A 339 -11.86 -2.78 2.73
CA ALA A 339 -12.61 -1.68 3.29
C ALA A 339 -12.30 -1.55 4.79
N PHE A 340 -12.17 -0.32 5.26
CA PHE A 340 -12.09 0.03 6.67
C PHE A 340 -13.10 1.14 6.99
N LYS A 341 -13.97 0.90 7.99
CA LYS A 341 -14.96 1.86 8.44
C LYS A 341 -14.33 2.91 9.36
N GLY A 342 -13.82 3.97 8.77
CA GLY A 342 -13.19 5.06 9.50
C GLY A 342 -12.17 5.81 8.67
N THR A 343 -11.36 6.61 9.34
CA THR A 343 -10.39 7.49 8.70
C THR A 343 -9.03 6.84 8.52
N LYS A 344 -8.18 7.49 7.71
CA LYS A 344 -6.78 7.10 7.51
C LYS A 344 -5.97 7.08 8.82
N ASP A 345 -6.29 7.96 9.77
CA ASP A 345 -5.63 7.96 11.08
C ASP A 345 -6.13 6.81 11.95
N GLN A 346 -7.40 6.45 11.85
CA GLN A 346 -7.96 5.31 12.60
C GLN A 346 -7.43 3.96 12.08
N VAL A 347 -7.20 3.79 10.77
CA VAL A 347 -6.52 2.58 10.27
C VAL A 347 -5.03 2.57 10.64
N ARG A 348 -4.39 3.74 10.74
CA ARG A 348 -3.03 3.83 11.32
C ARG A 348 -3.02 3.41 12.79
N ASP A 349 -3.99 3.88 13.58
CA ASP A 349 -4.15 3.44 14.97
C ASP A 349 -4.37 1.93 15.07
N LEU A 350 -5.16 1.34 14.15
CA LEU A 350 -5.37 -0.11 14.08
C LEU A 350 -4.06 -0.87 13.80
N PHE A 351 -3.23 -0.39 12.87
CA PHE A 351 -2.01 -1.08 12.49
C PHE A 351 -0.89 -0.91 13.52
N TYR A 352 -0.75 0.27 14.12
CA TYR A 352 0.42 0.62 14.94
C TYR A 352 0.13 0.66 16.45
N ASP A 353 -1.12 0.45 16.86
CA ASP A 353 -1.57 0.58 18.25
C ASP A 353 -1.18 1.93 18.89
N THR A 354 -1.25 3.02 18.10
CA THR A 354 -0.80 4.36 18.52
C THR A 354 -1.65 5.00 19.62
N LYS A 355 -2.79 4.40 19.98
CA LYS A 355 -3.59 4.82 21.14
C LYS A 355 -3.02 4.33 22.47
N ALA A 356 -2.24 3.25 22.49
CA ALA A 356 -1.49 2.83 23.67
C ALA A 356 -0.32 3.78 24.01
N ALA A 357 0.10 4.62 23.07
CA ALA A 357 1.27 5.50 23.18
C ALA A 357 0.95 6.96 23.60
N LYS A 358 -0.30 7.32 23.93
CA LYS A 358 -0.59 8.63 24.53
C LYS A 358 -0.24 8.62 26.02
N PRO A 359 0.75 9.41 26.49
CA PRO A 359 0.97 9.59 27.92
C PRO A 359 -0.26 10.26 28.52
N SER A 360 -0.86 9.64 29.53
CA SER A 360 -1.73 10.36 30.45
C SER A 360 -0.91 11.46 31.13
N ALA A 361 -1.54 12.62 31.36
CA ALA A 361 -0.91 13.75 32.04
C ALA A 361 -0.31 13.29 33.39
N PRO A 362 0.93 13.70 33.73
CA PRO A 362 1.59 13.20 34.93
C PRO A 362 0.87 13.73 36.18
N PRO A 363 0.51 12.86 37.16
CA PRO A 363 0.16 13.34 38.47
C PRO A 363 1.41 13.86 39.17
N SER A 364 1.29 15.05 39.76
CA SER A 364 2.36 15.69 40.52
C SER A 364 2.64 14.94 41.83
N THR A 365 3.83 14.38 41.99
CA THR A 365 4.48 14.22 43.31
C THR A 365 5.99 14.08 43.16
N LYS A 366 6.71 14.71 44.10
CA LYS A 366 8.18 14.84 44.18
C LYS A 366 8.92 13.48 44.28
N PRO A 367 10.20 13.43 43.91
CA PRO A 367 10.93 12.20 43.67
C PRO A 367 11.31 11.47 44.95
N LYS A 368 11.16 10.15 44.95
CA LYS A 368 11.97 9.24 45.76
C LYS A 368 12.96 8.56 44.81
N GLU A 369 14.23 8.72 45.11
CA GLU A 369 15.32 7.97 44.49
C GLU A 369 15.16 6.47 44.76
N SER A 370 15.38 5.64 43.73
CA SER A 370 16.30 4.50 43.82
C SER A 370 16.46 3.77 42.48
N THR A 371 17.74 3.58 42.15
CA THR A 371 18.36 2.49 41.38
C THR A 371 17.91 2.24 39.94
N VAL A 372 18.74 2.78 39.03
CA VAL A 372 18.89 2.32 37.64
C VAL A 372 19.28 0.83 37.64
N SER A 373 18.49 -0.01 36.97
CA SER A 373 18.94 -1.32 36.49
C SER A 373 19.10 -1.24 34.96
N VAL A 374 20.35 -1.26 34.52
CA VAL A 374 20.71 -1.40 33.12
C VAL A 374 20.66 -2.89 32.77
N ASN A 375 19.64 -3.32 32.03
CA ASN A 375 19.67 -4.62 31.36
C ASN A 375 19.88 -4.40 29.87
N TYR A 376 21.15 -4.36 29.46
CA TYR A 376 21.53 -4.63 28.08
C TYR A 376 21.05 -6.04 27.73
N ALA A 377 20.24 -6.15 26.68
CA ALA A 377 19.76 -7.41 26.16
C ALA A 377 20.93 -8.29 25.70
N HIS A 378 20.87 -9.57 26.07
CA HIS A 378 21.81 -10.63 25.71
C HIS A 378 22.12 -10.64 24.21
N LEU A 379 23.35 -10.23 23.85
CA LEU A 379 23.99 -10.59 22.59
C LEU A 379 24.54 -12.01 22.74
N GLY A 380 24.04 -12.95 21.94
CA GLY A 380 24.56 -14.32 21.92
C GLY A 380 25.99 -14.36 21.38
N LEU A 381 26.86 -15.10 22.08
CA LEU A 381 28.30 -15.25 21.79
C LEU A 381 28.62 -15.71 20.35
N GLU A 382 27.66 -16.29 19.64
CA GLU A 382 27.86 -16.86 18.30
C GLU A 382 28.20 -15.82 17.22
N GLN A 383 27.88 -14.53 17.44
CA GLN A 383 28.25 -13.46 16.51
C GLN A 383 29.65 -12.88 16.73
N LEU A 384 30.40 -13.38 17.73
CA LEU A 384 31.73 -12.87 18.08
C LEU A 384 32.89 -13.81 17.69
N ALA A 385 32.63 -15.04 17.22
CA ALA A 385 33.67 -15.99 16.87
C ALA A 385 34.08 -15.90 15.38
N GLY A 386 35.38 -15.96 15.12
CA GLY A 386 35.93 -15.95 13.76
C GLY A 386 35.90 -17.36 13.18
N SER A 387 36.36 -17.55 11.96
CA SER A 387 36.44 -18.90 11.35
C SER A 387 37.37 -19.89 12.09
N GLY A 388 38.04 -19.47 13.17
CA GLY A 388 38.96 -20.29 13.96
C GLY A 388 38.26 -21.19 14.98
N HIS A 389 38.56 -22.48 14.93
CA HIS A 389 38.16 -23.48 15.91
C HIS A 389 39.39 -24.11 16.54
N LYS A 390 39.35 -24.42 17.84
CA LYS A 390 40.35 -25.24 18.53
C LYS A 390 39.61 -26.35 19.27
N ASP A 391 40.02 -27.59 19.03
CA ASP A 391 39.42 -28.79 19.65
C ASP A 391 37.89 -28.91 19.44
N GLY A 392 37.41 -28.42 18.29
CA GLY A 392 35.98 -28.47 17.93
C GLY A 392 35.14 -27.32 18.49
N GLU A 393 35.70 -26.48 19.36
CA GLU A 393 35.01 -25.33 19.96
C GLU A 393 35.39 -24.02 19.26
N PRO A 394 34.44 -23.07 19.08
CA PRO A 394 34.69 -21.77 18.48
C PRO A 394 35.68 -20.95 19.32
N THR A 395 36.67 -20.34 18.66
CA THR A 395 37.65 -19.48 19.35
C THR A 395 37.59 -18.04 18.83
N PHE A 396 37.85 -17.07 19.71
CA PHE A 396 37.95 -15.66 19.37
C PHE A 396 39.23 -15.31 18.59
N THR A 397 40.15 -16.26 18.40
CA THR A 397 41.48 -16.05 17.81
C THR A 397 41.49 -15.99 16.28
N GLY A 398 40.33 -16.15 15.61
CA GLY A 398 40.23 -16.21 14.15
C GLY A 398 40.11 -14.87 13.42
N TRP A 399 39.86 -13.74 14.10
CA TRP A 399 39.75 -12.44 13.44
C TRP A 399 41.06 -11.66 13.54
N ARG A 400 41.68 -11.35 12.40
CA ARG A 400 42.70 -10.30 12.33
C ARG A 400 41.99 -8.95 12.25
N ILE A 401 42.22 -8.09 13.25
CA ILE A 401 41.56 -6.78 13.32
C ILE A 401 41.83 -5.92 12.08
N ASP A 402 43.03 -6.05 11.50
CA ASP A 402 43.41 -5.36 10.28
C ASP A 402 42.57 -5.79 9.08
N ASP A 403 42.21 -7.07 8.99
CA ASP A 403 41.35 -7.60 7.93
C ASP A 403 39.92 -7.11 8.09
N LEU A 404 39.42 -7.02 9.33
CA LEU A 404 38.11 -6.45 9.66
C LEU A 404 37.99 -4.99 9.25
N ILE A 405 38.98 -4.18 9.62
CA ILE A 405 39.00 -2.74 9.32
C ILE A 405 39.14 -2.53 7.81
N THR A 406 40.05 -3.25 7.16
CA THR A 406 40.31 -3.12 5.72
C THR A 406 39.06 -3.49 4.93
N LYS A 407 38.48 -4.66 5.20
CA LYS A 407 37.30 -5.15 4.47
C LYS A 407 36.05 -4.33 4.79
N GLY A 408 35.91 -3.84 6.02
CA GLY A 408 34.85 -2.92 6.40
C GLY A 408 34.93 -1.58 5.65
N ARG A 409 36.13 -0.97 5.56
CA ARG A 409 36.34 0.28 4.81
C ARG A 409 36.15 0.10 3.31
N GLU A 410 36.50 -1.06 2.75
CA GLU A 410 36.22 -1.41 1.36
C GLU A 410 34.72 -1.55 1.12
N ASN A 411 34.01 -2.25 1.99
CA ASN A 411 32.56 -2.43 1.87
C ASN A 411 31.81 -1.10 2.00
N LEU A 412 32.20 -0.22 2.93
CA LEU A 412 31.62 1.12 3.04
C LEU A 412 31.84 1.95 1.77
N ARG A 413 33.03 1.88 1.17
CA ARG A 413 33.32 2.57 -0.10
C ARG A 413 32.55 2.00 -1.29
N ARG A 414 32.40 0.67 -1.35
CA ARG A 414 31.83 -0.02 -2.50
C ARG A 414 30.32 -0.18 -2.45
N TYR A 415 29.75 -0.32 -1.26
CA TYR A 415 28.35 -0.69 -1.03
C TYR A 415 27.62 0.22 -0.03
N GLY A 416 28.29 1.23 0.54
CA GLY A 416 27.69 2.12 1.54
C GLY A 416 27.31 1.45 2.86
N SER A 417 27.79 0.22 3.12
CA SER A 417 27.42 -0.58 4.29
C SER A 417 28.56 -1.52 4.74
N ALA A 418 28.57 -1.96 6.00
CA ALA A 418 29.51 -2.93 6.58
C ALA A 418 28.83 -3.75 7.71
N THR A 419 29.43 -4.86 8.13
CA THR A 419 28.89 -5.69 9.23
C THR A 419 29.12 -5.05 10.60
N VAL A 420 28.36 -5.43 11.64
CA VAL A 420 28.53 -4.88 13.00
C VAL A 420 29.96 -5.05 13.55
N PRO A 421 30.63 -6.21 13.42
CA PRO A 421 32.03 -6.35 13.80
C PRO A 421 32.98 -5.43 13.01
N GLN A 422 32.72 -5.22 11.72
CA GLN A 422 33.50 -4.29 10.88
C GLN A 422 33.29 -2.84 11.32
N MET A 423 32.05 -2.45 11.62
CA MET A 423 31.72 -1.10 12.09
C MET A 423 32.37 -0.82 13.46
N LEU A 424 32.31 -1.77 14.39
CA LEU A 424 32.95 -1.65 15.70
C LEU A 424 34.48 -1.59 15.57
N ALA A 425 35.08 -2.41 14.72
CA ALA A 425 36.53 -2.40 14.48
C ALA A 425 37.01 -1.08 13.85
N ILE A 426 36.22 -0.48 12.95
CA ILE A 426 36.54 0.82 12.33
C ILE A 426 36.37 1.97 13.34
N ALA A 427 35.26 1.98 14.09
CA ALA A 427 34.92 3.06 15.02
C ALA A 427 35.84 3.09 16.25
N HIS A 428 36.37 1.94 16.64
CA HIS A 428 37.22 1.78 17.83
C HIS A 428 38.61 1.23 17.50
N GLU A 429 39.13 1.52 16.30
CA GLU A 429 40.40 0.99 15.79
C GLU A 429 41.56 1.13 16.80
N GLN A 430 41.74 2.32 17.38
CA GLN A 430 42.81 2.57 18.35
C GLN A 430 42.64 1.75 19.63
N THR A 431 41.40 1.62 20.12
CA THR A 431 41.06 0.82 21.30
C THR A 431 41.35 -0.67 21.06
N PHE A 432 40.95 -1.21 19.91
CA PHE A 432 41.23 -2.62 19.59
C PHE A 432 42.72 -2.91 19.38
N ARG A 433 43.46 -1.98 18.77
CA ARG A 433 44.92 -2.11 18.65
C ARG A 433 45.62 -2.08 20.01
N ALA A 434 45.16 -1.25 20.95
CA ALA A 434 45.67 -1.22 22.32
C ALA A 434 45.40 -2.54 23.07
N ILE A 435 44.18 -3.07 22.98
CA ILE A 435 43.78 -4.36 23.59
C ILE A 435 44.65 -5.53 23.08
N ILE A 436 44.93 -5.57 21.77
CA ILE A 436 45.78 -6.59 21.16
C ILE A 436 47.25 -6.42 21.58
N ALA A 437 47.76 -5.19 21.65
CA ALA A 437 49.13 -4.91 22.09
C ALA A 437 49.36 -5.24 23.57
N GLU A 438 48.32 -5.13 24.41
CA GLU A 438 48.37 -5.49 25.84
C GLU A 438 48.11 -6.99 26.12
N GLY A 439 47.81 -7.78 25.08
CA GLY A 439 47.66 -9.25 25.18
C GLY A 439 46.45 -9.71 26.00
N LYS A 440 45.46 -8.84 26.24
CA LYS A 440 44.23 -9.20 26.98
C LYS A 440 43.08 -9.37 26.00
N GLN A 441 42.72 -10.62 25.70
CA GLN A 441 41.43 -10.91 25.08
C GLN A 441 40.36 -10.90 26.17
N SER A 442 39.41 -9.96 26.09
CA SER A 442 38.17 -9.98 26.86
C SER A 442 36.99 -9.92 25.91
#